data_AF-A0A961KD26-F1
#
_entry.id   AF-A0A961KD26-F1
#
_cell.length_a   1.000
_cell.length_b   1.000
_cell.length_c   1.000
_cell.angle_alpha   90.00
_cell.angle_beta   90.00
_cell.angle_gamma   90.00
#
_symmetry.space_group_name_H-M   'P 1'
#
loop_
_entity.id
_entity.type
_entity.pdbx_description
1 polymer ?
#
loop_
_entity_poly.entity_id
_entity_poly.type
_entity_poly.pdbx_seq_one_letter_code
_entity_poly.pdbx_strand_id
1 'polypeptide(L)'
;MARDNRKILIPTEVIDSLVSTDLNLAGLRIVLGLLHAQEIVDGWDKGSQIPGAPSSFFVPTADLRERVFPPSASDNRALHAALPGLQACGWLKHIDVCKAGRFITWTFDESVTHWMVERPNPYALVDLNLVRQMKSRVQLVAYLMVQSRIRMNYPMFEMTISEGHWKVERQKFLRALGQIATSLVATFHVASCYHRDRPELGRLVVKIVTDKTRWRGHALRKFDRNAGIAVIKPHK
;
A
#
# COMPACT_ATOMS: atom_id res chain seq x y z
N MET A 1 10.76 -15.05 -21.36
CA MET A 1 10.10 -14.30 -20.28
C MET A 1 11.16 -13.58 -19.47
N ALA A 2 11.01 -12.26 -19.26
CA ALA A 2 11.86 -11.53 -18.33
C ALA A 2 11.70 -12.13 -16.92
N ARG A 3 12.78 -12.19 -16.15
CA ARG A 3 12.77 -12.74 -14.79
C ARG A 3 11.87 -11.86 -13.89
N ASP A 4 10.82 -12.45 -13.31
CA ASP A 4 9.90 -11.78 -12.36
C ASP A 4 10.73 -11.11 -11.23
N ASN A 5 10.74 -9.79 -11.21
CA ASN A 5 11.50 -9.00 -10.24
C ASN A 5 10.70 -8.69 -8.96
N ARG A 6 9.48 -9.24 -8.84
CA ARG A 6 8.54 -9.05 -7.71
C ARG A 6 8.11 -7.60 -7.51
N LYS A 7 8.13 -6.77 -8.56
CA LYS A 7 7.73 -5.36 -8.49
C LYS A 7 6.54 -5.09 -9.39
N ILE A 8 5.66 -4.22 -8.93
CA ILE A 8 4.49 -3.76 -9.69
C ILE A 8 4.41 -2.23 -9.65
N LEU A 9 4.05 -1.65 -10.79
CA LEU A 9 3.68 -0.24 -10.88
C LEU A 9 2.18 -0.12 -10.59
N ILE A 10 1.85 0.68 -9.58
CA ILE A 10 0.45 0.90 -9.15
C ILE A 10 0.17 2.40 -9.19
N PRO A 11 -0.88 2.87 -9.89
CA PRO A 11 -1.28 4.27 -9.87
C PRO A 11 -1.51 4.76 -8.44
N THR A 12 -1.27 6.05 -8.21
CA THR A 12 -1.38 6.61 -6.86
C THR A 12 -2.81 6.55 -6.33
N GLU A 13 -3.79 6.77 -7.17
CA GLU A 13 -5.22 6.71 -6.87
C GLU A 13 -5.64 5.30 -6.43
N VAL A 14 -5.04 4.27 -7.05
CA VAL A 14 -5.24 2.87 -6.69
C VAL A 14 -4.65 2.61 -5.30
N ILE A 15 -3.46 3.13 -5.00
CA ILE A 15 -2.88 3.04 -3.66
C ILE A 15 -3.74 3.75 -2.61
N ASP A 16 -4.17 4.98 -2.87
CA ASP A 16 -4.97 5.79 -1.94
C ASP A 16 -6.32 5.11 -1.65
N SER A 17 -6.97 4.54 -2.66
CA SER A 17 -8.19 3.74 -2.51
C SER A 17 -7.93 2.47 -1.69
N LEU A 18 -6.80 1.77 -1.91
CA LEU A 18 -6.50 0.51 -1.24
C LEU A 18 -6.26 0.70 0.26
N VAL A 19 -5.50 1.73 0.63
CA VAL A 19 -5.19 2.01 2.04
C VAL A 19 -6.41 2.45 2.85
N SER A 20 -7.44 2.95 2.16
CA SER A 20 -8.72 3.37 2.73
C SER A 20 -9.66 2.19 3.01
N THR A 21 -9.33 0.99 2.53
CA THR A 21 -10.12 -0.23 2.84
C THR A 21 -9.87 -0.72 4.26
N ASP A 22 -10.87 -1.36 4.88
CA ASP A 22 -10.73 -2.01 6.19
C ASP A 22 -10.04 -3.40 6.14
N LEU A 23 -9.40 -3.72 5.01
CA LEU A 23 -8.66 -4.97 4.87
C LEU A 23 -7.57 -5.08 5.93
N ASN A 24 -7.50 -6.25 6.56
CA ASN A 24 -6.39 -6.61 7.44
C ASN A 24 -5.09 -6.78 6.63
N LEU A 25 -3.97 -7.01 7.32
CA LEU A 25 -2.66 -7.17 6.68
C LEU A 25 -2.66 -8.28 5.61
N ALA A 26 -3.33 -9.40 5.85
CA ALA A 26 -3.40 -10.50 4.90
C ALA A 26 -4.21 -10.10 3.66
N GLY A 27 -5.36 -9.43 3.85
CA GLY A 27 -6.18 -8.91 2.76
C GLY A 27 -5.40 -7.95 1.85
N LEU A 28 -4.72 -6.95 2.43
CA LEU A 28 -3.91 -6.01 1.65
C LEU A 28 -2.80 -6.73 0.86
N ARG A 29 -2.13 -7.71 1.48
CA ARG A 29 -1.13 -8.55 0.81
C ARG A 29 -1.70 -9.30 -0.37
N ILE A 30 -2.85 -9.93 -0.17
CA ILE A 30 -3.52 -10.70 -1.22
C ILE A 30 -3.85 -9.77 -2.39
N VAL A 31 -4.46 -8.61 -2.16
CA VAL A 31 -4.76 -7.64 -3.24
C VAL A 31 -3.50 -7.26 -4.02
N LEU A 32 -2.41 -6.91 -3.34
CA LEU A 32 -1.13 -6.58 -4.00
C LEU A 32 -0.58 -7.77 -4.82
N GLY A 33 -0.75 -8.98 -4.31
CA GLY A 33 -0.35 -10.21 -5.00
C GLY A 33 -1.20 -10.51 -6.24
N LEU A 34 -2.50 -10.25 -6.17
CA LEU A 34 -3.41 -10.38 -7.31
C LEU A 34 -3.12 -9.35 -8.39
N LEU A 35 -2.88 -8.08 -8.01
CA LEU A 35 -2.48 -7.03 -8.96
C LEU A 35 -1.22 -7.44 -9.72
N HIS A 36 -0.22 -7.95 -9.00
CA HIS A 36 1.03 -8.42 -9.58
C HIS A 36 0.89 -9.70 -10.40
N ALA A 37 0.03 -10.64 -9.99
CA ALA A 37 -0.25 -11.84 -10.78
C ALA A 37 -0.88 -11.47 -12.13
N GLN A 38 -1.77 -10.48 -12.13
CA GLN A 38 -2.39 -9.97 -13.35
C GLN A 38 -1.40 -9.19 -14.23
N GLU A 39 -0.46 -8.44 -13.63
CA GLU A 39 0.63 -7.77 -14.36
C GLU A 39 1.46 -8.77 -15.19
N ILE A 40 1.82 -9.91 -14.59
CA ILE A 40 2.72 -10.89 -15.22
C ILE A 40 2.11 -11.55 -16.46
N VAL A 41 0.79 -11.64 -16.51
CA VAL A 41 0.06 -12.21 -17.64
C VAL A 41 -0.44 -11.14 -18.62
N ASP A 42 0.10 -9.93 -18.52
CA ASP A 42 -0.29 -8.75 -19.31
C ASP A 42 -1.80 -8.47 -19.25
N GLY A 43 -2.46 -8.82 -18.13
CA GLY A 43 -3.91 -8.72 -17.94
C GLY A 43 -4.45 -7.31 -17.76
N TRP A 44 -3.60 -6.29 -17.96
CA TRP A 44 -3.95 -4.87 -17.97
C TRP A 44 -3.89 -4.26 -19.38
N ASP A 45 -3.62 -5.05 -20.42
CA ASP A 45 -3.60 -4.55 -21.78
C ASP A 45 -5.02 -4.19 -22.25
N LYS A 46 -5.19 -3.04 -22.91
CA LYS A 46 -6.47 -2.56 -23.45
C LYS A 46 -7.10 -3.56 -24.41
N GLY A 47 -6.28 -4.33 -25.14
CA GLY A 47 -6.74 -5.37 -26.07
C GLY A 47 -7.16 -6.70 -25.40
N SER A 48 -6.75 -6.93 -24.16
CA SER A 48 -7.07 -8.15 -23.39
C SER A 48 -8.43 -8.10 -22.69
N GLN A 49 -9.07 -6.92 -22.68
CA GLN A 49 -10.37 -6.69 -22.07
C GLN A 49 -11.46 -6.84 -23.12
N ILE A 50 -12.08 -8.01 -23.15
CA ILE A 50 -13.24 -8.26 -24.00
C ILE A 50 -14.39 -7.38 -23.50
N PRO A 51 -15.04 -6.56 -24.35
CA PRO A 51 -16.18 -5.75 -23.95
C PRO A 51 -17.29 -6.63 -23.36
N GLY A 52 -17.74 -6.32 -22.14
CA GLY A 52 -18.96 -6.92 -21.54
C GLY A 52 -18.76 -8.02 -20.50
N ALA A 53 -17.54 -8.53 -20.28
CA ALA A 53 -17.27 -9.43 -19.15
C ALA A 53 -15.86 -9.18 -18.59
N PRO A 54 -15.71 -8.94 -17.28
CA PRO A 54 -14.39 -8.92 -16.68
C PRO A 54 -13.70 -10.27 -16.89
N SER A 55 -12.46 -10.26 -17.36
CA SER A 55 -11.65 -11.48 -17.46
C SER A 55 -11.48 -12.08 -16.06
N SER A 56 -11.87 -13.34 -15.89
CA SER A 56 -11.61 -14.08 -14.64
C SER A 56 -10.20 -14.64 -14.69
N PHE A 57 -9.38 -14.26 -13.72
CA PHE A 57 -8.00 -14.72 -13.61
C PHE A 57 -7.88 -15.79 -12.55
N PHE A 58 -6.87 -16.66 -12.68
CA PHE A 58 -6.57 -17.65 -11.66
C PHE A 58 -5.07 -17.89 -11.51
N VAL A 59 -4.65 -18.24 -10.30
CA VAL A 59 -3.29 -18.73 -10.00
C VAL A 59 -3.33 -19.82 -8.93
N PRO A 60 -2.31 -20.67 -8.83
CA PRO A 60 -2.13 -21.53 -7.66
C PRO A 60 -2.07 -20.68 -6.38
N THR A 61 -2.74 -21.13 -5.33
CA THR A 61 -2.68 -20.47 -4.01
C THR A 61 -1.26 -20.51 -3.44
N ALA A 62 -0.51 -21.58 -3.71
CA ALA A 62 0.90 -21.69 -3.37
C ALA A 62 1.72 -20.54 -3.95
N ASP A 63 1.56 -20.27 -5.26
CA ASP A 63 2.27 -19.20 -5.95
C ASP A 63 1.94 -17.86 -5.32
N LEU A 64 0.65 -17.52 -5.17
CA LEU A 64 0.22 -16.27 -4.53
C LEU A 64 0.88 -16.10 -3.17
N ARG A 65 0.89 -17.16 -2.34
CA ARG A 65 1.49 -17.08 -1.01
C ARG A 65 2.98 -16.80 -1.05
N GLU A 66 3.70 -17.45 -1.96
CA GLU A 66 5.13 -17.22 -2.15
C GLU A 66 5.41 -15.75 -2.49
N ARG A 67 4.51 -15.08 -3.25
CA ARG A 67 4.66 -13.67 -3.62
C ARG A 67 4.52 -12.73 -2.42
N VAL A 68 3.51 -12.92 -1.58
CA VAL A 68 3.07 -11.86 -0.65
C VAL A 68 3.12 -12.22 0.84
N PHE A 69 3.23 -13.50 1.19
CA PHE A 69 3.35 -13.92 2.59
C PHE A 69 4.80 -14.22 2.97
N PRO A 70 5.14 -14.11 4.27
CA PRO A 70 6.43 -14.58 4.78
C PRO A 70 6.65 -16.07 4.45
N PRO A 71 7.91 -16.52 4.26
CA PRO A 71 8.19 -17.94 3.97
C PRO A 71 7.64 -18.93 5.00
N SER A 72 7.44 -18.49 6.25
CA SER A 72 6.86 -19.30 7.33
C SER A 72 5.35 -19.55 7.19
N ALA A 73 4.65 -18.84 6.30
CA ALA A 73 3.23 -19.04 6.06
C ALA A 73 3.01 -20.19 5.06
N SER A 74 2.91 -21.41 5.57
CA SER A 74 2.86 -22.64 4.76
C SER A 74 1.45 -23.12 4.41
N ASP A 75 0.41 -22.62 5.07
CA ASP A 75 -1.00 -23.03 4.87
C ASP A 75 -1.88 -21.91 4.29
N ASN A 76 -3.11 -22.25 3.90
CA ASN A 76 -4.07 -21.30 3.33
C ASN A 76 -4.92 -20.60 4.40
N ARG A 77 -4.63 -20.75 5.71
CA ARG A 77 -5.49 -20.21 6.77
C ARG A 77 -5.61 -18.69 6.68
N ALA A 78 -4.49 -18.00 6.46
CA ALA A 78 -4.49 -16.54 6.31
C ALA A 78 -5.28 -16.09 5.07
N LEU A 79 -5.25 -16.88 3.99
CA LEU A 79 -6.02 -16.63 2.78
C LEU A 79 -7.53 -16.78 3.03
N HIS A 80 -7.95 -17.91 3.59
CA HIS A 80 -9.35 -18.17 3.91
C HIS A 80 -9.91 -17.17 4.93
N ALA A 81 -9.12 -16.80 5.95
CA ALA A 81 -9.52 -15.80 6.94
C ALA A 81 -9.67 -14.39 6.34
N ALA A 82 -8.95 -14.07 5.26
CA ALA A 82 -9.05 -12.78 4.58
C ALA A 82 -10.19 -12.75 3.54
N LEU A 83 -10.67 -13.90 3.08
CA LEU A 83 -11.62 -14.00 1.97
C LEU A 83 -12.93 -13.22 2.20
N PRO A 84 -13.59 -13.29 3.38
CA PRO A 84 -14.82 -12.51 3.60
C PRO A 84 -14.59 -11.00 3.49
N GLY A 85 -13.45 -10.51 4.01
CA GLY A 85 -13.08 -9.09 3.90
C GLY A 85 -12.79 -8.68 2.46
N LEU A 86 -12.16 -9.56 1.67
CA LEU A 86 -11.88 -9.34 0.25
C LEU A 86 -13.15 -9.33 -0.60
N GLN A 87 -14.14 -10.17 -0.27
CA GLN A 87 -15.43 -10.17 -0.93
C GLN A 87 -16.24 -8.90 -0.65
N ALA A 88 -16.08 -8.32 0.55
CA ALA A 88 -16.82 -7.15 0.99
C ALA A 88 -16.13 -5.80 0.69
N CYS A 89 -14.85 -5.78 0.30
CA CYS A 89 -14.08 -4.52 0.22
C CYS A 89 -14.35 -3.66 -1.03
N GLY A 90 -15.22 -4.10 -1.95
CA GLY A 90 -15.58 -3.36 -3.17
C GLY A 90 -14.51 -3.31 -4.25
N TRP A 91 -13.31 -3.84 -3.99
CA TRP A 91 -12.22 -3.89 -4.96
C TRP A 91 -12.31 -5.05 -5.96
N LEU A 92 -13.09 -6.07 -5.61
CA LEU A 92 -13.18 -7.33 -6.33
C LEU A 92 -14.65 -7.58 -6.64
N LYS A 93 -14.98 -7.71 -7.92
CA LYS A 93 -16.31 -8.14 -8.35
C LYS A 93 -16.51 -9.64 -8.09
N HIS A 94 -15.43 -10.41 -8.15
CA HIS A 94 -15.41 -11.82 -7.80
C HIS A 94 -14.08 -12.19 -7.15
N ILE A 95 -14.14 -13.03 -6.11
CA ILE A 95 -12.97 -13.72 -5.56
C ILE A 95 -13.41 -15.02 -4.90
N ASP A 96 -12.74 -16.11 -5.25
CA ASP A 96 -13.03 -17.42 -4.69
C ASP A 96 -11.80 -18.34 -4.67
N VAL A 97 -11.79 -19.30 -3.77
CA VAL A 97 -10.77 -20.33 -3.65
C VAL A 97 -11.37 -21.68 -4.04
N CYS A 98 -10.94 -22.23 -5.18
CA CYS A 98 -11.54 -23.41 -5.78
C CYS A 98 -10.61 -24.64 -5.78
N LYS A 99 -11.16 -25.79 -6.20
CA LYS A 99 -10.46 -27.09 -6.28
C LYS A 99 -9.75 -27.46 -4.97
N ALA A 100 -10.51 -27.49 -3.87
CA ALA A 100 -10.02 -27.83 -2.54
C ALA A 100 -8.83 -26.96 -2.07
N GLY A 101 -8.88 -25.65 -2.32
CA GLY A 101 -7.83 -24.73 -1.86
C GLY A 101 -6.65 -24.56 -2.80
N ARG A 102 -6.63 -25.24 -3.96
CA ARG A 102 -5.47 -25.24 -4.86
C ARG A 102 -5.33 -23.98 -5.69
N PHE A 103 -6.44 -23.36 -6.06
CA PHE A 103 -6.44 -22.18 -6.91
C PHE A 103 -7.25 -21.06 -6.28
N ILE A 104 -6.81 -19.84 -6.53
CA ILE A 104 -7.59 -18.64 -6.29
C ILE A 104 -8.02 -18.07 -7.63
N THR A 105 -9.28 -17.68 -7.72
CA THR A 105 -9.87 -17.00 -8.88
C THR A 105 -10.29 -15.61 -8.47
N TRP A 106 -10.13 -14.63 -9.34
CA TRP A 106 -10.56 -13.27 -9.06
C TRP A 106 -10.93 -12.48 -10.31
N THR A 107 -11.64 -11.40 -10.04
CA THR A 107 -11.98 -10.34 -10.97
C THR A 107 -11.97 -9.03 -10.20
N PHE A 108 -11.17 -8.06 -10.66
CA PHE A 108 -11.19 -6.72 -10.09
C PHE A 108 -12.45 -5.95 -10.49
N ASP A 109 -12.84 -5.02 -9.64
CA ASP A 109 -13.84 -4.03 -9.98
C ASP A 109 -13.43 -3.20 -11.21
N GLU A 110 -14.42 -2.68 -11.94
CA GLU A 110 -14.21 -1.91 -13.17
C GLU A 110 -13.38 -0.66 -12.92
N SER A 111 -13.56 0.00 -11.78
CA SER A 111 -12.80 1.20 -11.42
C SER A 111 -11.31 0.90 -11.24
N VAL A 112 -10.98 -0.15 -10.48
CA VAL A 112 -9.59 -0.60 -10.27
C VAL A 112 -8.96 -0.98 -11.60
N THR A 113 -9.71 -1.71 -12.42
CA THR A 113 -9.30 -2.14 -13.75
C THR A 113 -8.98 -0.94 -14.64
N HIS A 114 -9.87 0.04 -14.70
CA HIS A 114 -9.69 1.27 -15.47
C HIS A 114 -8.40 2.00 -15.08
N TRP A 115 -8.16 2.23 -13.79
CA TRP A 115 -6.95 2.91 -13.33
C TRP A 115 -5.67 2.13 -13.64
N MET A 116 -5.66 0.80 -13.46
CA MET A 116 -4.51 -0.04 -13.74
C MET A 116 -4.17 -0.14 -15.23
N VAL A 117 -5.16 0.00 -16.11
CA VAL A 117 -5.01 0.05 -17.57
C VAL A 117 -4.50 1.42 -18.03
N GLU A 118 -5.14 2.51 -17.61
CA GLU A 118 -4.77 3.87 -18.05
C GLU A 118 -3.42 4.32 -17.50
N ARG A 119 -3.02 3.82 -16.33
CA ARG A 119 -1.76 4.15 -15.63
C ARG A 119 -1.44 5.65 -15.64
N PRO A 120 -2.37 6.52 -15.20
CA PRO A 120 -2.07 7.94 -15.14
C PRO A 120 -0.89 8.18 -14.20
N ASN A 121 -0.02 9.11 -14.60
CA ASN A 121 1.03 9.60 -13.70
C ASN A 121 0.38 10.41 -12.58
N PRO A 122 0.82 10.25 -11.32
CA PRO A 122 2.00 9.49 -10.88
C PRO A 122 1.70 8.04 -10.43
N TYR A 123 2.71 7.16 -10.55
CA TYR A 123 2.64 5.77 -10.09
C TYR A 123 3.69 5.41 -9.02
N ALA A 124 3.29 4.55 -8.10
CA ALA A 124 4.11 3.91 -7.08
C ALA A 124 4.81 2.66 -7.65
N LEU A 125 6.09 2.47 -7.34
CA LEU A 125 6.76 1.19 -7.58
C LEU A 125 6.74 0.38 -6.28
N VAL A 126 5.89 -0.63 -6.23
CA VAL A 126 5.72 -1.51 -5.06
C VAL A 126 6.58 -2.75 -5.23
N ASP A 127 7.34 -3.11 -4.19
CA ASP A 127 8.21 -4.28 -4.10
C ASP A 127 7.60 -5.32 -3.15
N LEU A 128 7.17 -6.45 -3.70
CA LEU A 128 6.50 -7.50 -2.94
C LEU A 128 7.45 -8.19 -1.94
N ASN A 129 8.76 -8.13 -2.14
CA ASN A 129 9.73 -8.63 -1.16
C ASN A 129 9.73 -7.78 0.12
N LEU A 130 9.46 -6.48 0.02
CA LEU A 130 9.27 -5.62 1.18
C LEU A 130 7.89 -5.85 1.80
N VAL A 131 6.84 -5.97 0.98
CA VAL A 131 5.46 -6.23 1.44
C VAL A 131 5.38 -7.48 2.32
N ARG A 132 6.03 -8.58 1.91
CA ARG A 132 6.03 -9.83 2.70
C ARG A 132 6.79 -9.74 4.02
N GLN A 133 7.67 -8.76 4.21
CA GLN A 133 8.41 -8.54 5.46
C GLN A 133 7.63 -7.71 6.48
N MET A 134 6.63 -6.94 6.05
CA MET A 134 5.85 -6.07 6.94
C MET A 134 5.11 -6.88 8.02
N LYS A 135 5.12 -6.44 9.27
CA LYS A 135 4.54 -7.19 10.40
C LYS A 135 3.16 -6.68 10.81
N SER A 136 2.73 -5.54 10.30
CA SER A 136 1.43 -4.96 10.65
C SER A 136 0.78 -4.23 9.46
N ARG A 137 -0.56 -4.09 9.52
CA ARG A 137 -1.34 -3.30 8.55
C ARG A 137 -0.80 -1.86 8.48
N VAL A 138 -0.56 -1.23 9.63
CA VAL A 138 -0.05 0.16 9.70
C VAL A 138 1.30 0.30 9.00
N GLN A 139 2.19 -0.70 9.16
CA GLN A 139 3.49 -0.69 8.49
C GLN A 139 3.35 -0.82 6.97
N LEU A 140 2.48 -1.71 6.49
CA LEU A 140 2.22 -1.86 5.05
C LEU A 140 1.58 -0.59 4.47
N VAL A 141 0.58 -0.02 5.14
CA VAL A 141 -0.04 1.25 4.73
C VAL A 141 0.98 2.38 4.68
N ALA A 142 1.82 2.53 5.69
CA ALA A 142 2.90 3.53 5.70
C ALA A 142 3.83 3.36 4.49
N TYR A 143 4.22 2.12 4.18
CA TYR A 143 5.05 1.81 3.02
C TYR A 143 4.36 2.19 1.70
N LEU A 144 3.09 1.84 1.51
CA LEU A 144 2.34 2.16 0.29
C LEU A 144 2.19 3.68 0.10
N MET A 145 1.81 4.39 1.17
CA MET A 145 1.70 5.86 1.17
C MET A 145 3.04 6.54 0.84
N VAL A 146 4.14 6.00 1.35
CA VAL A 146 5.47 6.52 1.00
C VAL A 146 5.77 6.26 -0.48
N GLN A 147 5.57 5.04 -0.98
CA GLN A 147 5.87 4.69 -2.37
C GLN A 147 5.06 5.50 -3.38
N SER A 148 3.80 5.84 -3.08
CA SER A 148 2.98 6.67 -3.97
C SER A 148 3.46 8.11 -4.06
N ARG A 149 4.18 8.61 -3.05
CA ARG A 149 4.62 10.03 -3.00
C ARG A 149 6.11 10.24 -3.17
N ILE A 150 6.97 9.25 -2.92
CA ILE A 150 8.44 9.41 -2.80
C ILE A 150 9.12 9.96 -4.06
N ARG A 151 8.50 9.82 -5.24
CA ARG A 151 9.02 10.31 -6.53
C ARG A 151 8.39 11.63 -6.99
N MET A 152 7.47 12.18 -6.20
CA MET A 152 6.85 13.47 -6.52
C MET A 152 7.82 14.62 -6.25
N ASN A 153 7.59 15.76 -6.89
CA ASN A 153 8.41 16.97 -6.70
C ASN A 153 8.44 17.45 -5.24
N TYR A 154 7.34 17.24 -4.51
CA TYR A 154 7.20 17.58 -3.09
C TYR A 154 6.64 16.36 -2.35
N PRO A 155 7.50 15.37 -2.02
CA PRO A 155 7.04 14.07 -1.56
C PRO A 155 6.55 14.16 -0.11
N MET A 156 5.25 14.39 0.04
CA MET A 156 4.56 14.45 1.31
C MET A 156 3.19 13.78 1.24
N PHE A 157 2.70 13.37 2.40
CA PHE A 157 1.32 12.95 2.56
C PHE A 157 0.82 13.33 3.94
N GLU A 158 -0.49 13.33 4.07
CA GLU A 158 -1.18 13.53 5.33
C GLU A 158 -1.81 12.22 5.78
N MET A 159 -1.93 12.06 7.09
CA MET A 159 -2.70 10.99 7.68
C MET A 159 -3.62 11.55 8.73
N THR A 160 -4.90 11.33 8.52
CA THR A 160 -5.93 11.57 9.52
C THR A 160 -5.72 10.61 10.68
N ILE A 161 -5.87 11.13 11.90
CA ILE A 161 -5.82 10.32 13.11
C ILE A 161 -7.20 10.36 13.77
N SER A 162 -7.67 9.21 14.23
CA SER A 162 -8.97 9.10 14.87
C SER A 162 -8.96 9.81 16.22
N GLU A 163 -10.05 10.52 16.51
CA GLU A 163 -10.25 11.18 17.80
C GLU A 163 -10.29 10.14 18.95
N GLY A 164 -9.88 10.55 20.15
CA GLY A 164 -9.87 9.69 21.35
C GLY A 164 -8.66 8.74 21.50
N HIS A 165 -8.00 8.31 20.43
CA HIS A 165 -6.88 7.34 20.50
C HIS A 165 -5.57 7.82 19.86
N TRP A 166 -5.47 9.13 19.59
CA TRP A 166 -4.42 9.71 18.76
C TRP A 166 -2.98 9.41 19.21
N LYS A 167 -2.73 9.32 20.53
CA LYS A 167 -1.38 9.04 21.07
C LYS A 167 -0.89 7.66 20.63
N VAL A 168 -1.77 6.66 20.72
CA VAL A 168 -1.46 5.27 20.37
C VAL A 168 -1.31 5.13 18.87
N GLU A 169 -2.21 5.73 18.08
CA GLU A 169 -2.13 5.71 16.62
C GLU A 169 -0.87 6.39 16.10
N ARG A 170 -0.56 7.59 16.61
CA ARG A 170 0.67 8.31 16.30
C ARG A 170 1.90 7.45 16.61
N GLN A 171 1.96 6.83 17.78
CA GLN A 171 3.11 6.02 18.16
C GLN A 171 3.27 4.77 17.27
N LYS A 172 2.17 4.09 16.93
CA LYS A 172 2.18 2.97 15.97
C LYS A 172 2.72 3.42 14.62
N PHE A 173 2.28 4.58 14.14
CA PHE A 173 2.69 5.11 12.85
C PHE A 173 4.16 5.55 12.82
N LEU A 174 4.64 6.26 13.85
CA LEU A 174 6.06 6.61 13.96
C LEU A 174 6.96 5.37 14.01
N ARG A 175 6.54 4.31 14.72
CA ARG A 175 7.27 3.03 14.72
C ARG A 175 7.28 2.39 13.34
N ALA A 176 6.15 2.39 12.64
CA ALA A 176 6.06 1.89 11.27
C ALA A 176 7.01 2.63 10.32
N LEU A 177 7.02 3.97 10.36
CA LEU A 177 7.96 4.79 9.59
C LEU A 177 9.42 4.48 9.93
N GLY A 178 9.74 4.33 11.22
CA GLY A 178 11.08 3.92 11.66
C GLY A 178 11.52 2.59 11.07
N GLN A 179 10.61 1.61 11.01
CA GLN A 179 10.91 0.29 10.46
C GLN A 179 11.14 0.29 8.94
N ILE A 180 10.50 1.20 8.20
CA ILE A 180 10.64 1.26 6.73
C ILE A 180 11.71 2.26 6.27
N ALA A 181 12.16 3.18 7.13
CA ALA A 181 13.13 4.22 6.79
C ALA A 181 14.43 3.64 6.20
N THR A 182 14.97 2.59 6.82
CA THR A 182 16.19 1.92 6.36
C THR A 182 15.98 1.24 5.00
N SER A 183 14.90 0.47 4.82
CA SER A 183 14.60 -0.22 3.56
C SER A 183 14.40 0.75 2.39
N LEU A 184 13.95 1.97 2.66
CA LEU A 184 13.69 3.00 1.66
C LEU A 184 14.81 4.03 1.52
N VAL A 185 15.85 3.96 2.36
CA VAL A 185 16.93 4.96 2.46
C VAL A 185 16.33 6.37 2.53
N ALA A 186 15.32 6.55 3.39
CA ALA A 186 14.53 7.76 3.48
C ALA A 186 14.51 8.30 4.91
N THR A 187 14.61 9.63 5.05
CA THR A 187 14.36 10.36 6.29
C THR A 187 12.94 10.91 6.27
N PHE A 188 12.20 10.74 7.36
CA PHE A 188 10.84 11.27 7.49
C PHE A 188 10.81 12.40 8.52
N HIS A 189 10.27 13.55 8.11
CA HIS A 189 9.91 14.64 9.02
C HIS A 189 8.41 14.57 9.26
N VAL A 190 8.01 14.24 10.49
CA VAL A 190 6.62 14.01 10.86
C VAL A 190 6.17 15.13 11.80
N ALA A 191 5.24 15.95 11.34
CA ALA A 191 4.62 17.00 12.13
C ALA A 191 3.28 16.54 12.69
N SER A 192 3.08 16.80 13.98
CA SER A 192 1.82 16.57 14.67
C SER A 192 0.99 17.85 14.59
N CYS A 193 -0.03 17.88 13.72
CA CYS A 193 -0.88 19.05 13.48
C CYS A 193 -2.15 18.96 14.32
N TYR A 194 -2.18 19.72 15.41
CA TYR A 194 -3.32 19.80 16.33
C TYR A 194 -4.47 20.63 15.76
N HIS A 195 -5.68 20.33 16.21
CA HIS A 195 -6.83 21.19 15.98
C HIS A 195 -6.57 22.59 16.57
N ARG A 196 -7.18 23.63 15.97
CA ARG A 196 -6.99 25.02 16.41
C ARG A 196 -7.78 25.34 17.68
N ASP A 197 -8.90 24.66 17.84
CA ASP A 197 -9.96 24.89 18.81
C ASP A 197 -9.94 23.91 19.99
N ARG A 198 -9.17 22.82 19.89
CA ARG A 198 -9.07 21.78 20.94
C ARG A 198 -7.69 21.13 20.97
N PRO A 199 -7.23 20.64 22.15
CA PRO A 199 -5.90 20.04 22.33
C PRO A 199 -5.83 18.59 21.81
N GLU A 200 -6.44 18.33 20.65
CA GLU A 200 -6.50 17.02 20.01
C GLU A 200 -5.69 17.04 18.70
N LEU A 201 -5.03 15.93 18.42
CA LEU A 201 -4.27 15.77 17.20
C LEU A 201 -5.23 15.45 16.04
N GLY A 202 -5.34 16.33 15.05
CA GLY A 202 -6.20 16.10 13.90
C GLY A 202 -5.53 15.28 12.81
N ARG A 203 -4.27 15.60 12.50
CA ARG A 203 -3.52 14.89 11.44
C ARG A 203 -2.01 14.86 11.68
N LEU A 204 -1.36 13.91 11.03
CA LEU A 204 0.08 13.90 10.83
C LEU A 204 0.42 14.36 9.41
N VAL A 205 1.38 15.26 9.30
CA VAL A 205 1.98 15.63 8.01
C VAL A 205 3.36 15.01 7.92
N VAL A 206 3.57 14.16 6.91
CA VAL A 206 4.82 13.43 6.70
C VAL A 206 5.51 13.98 5.46
N LYS A 207 6.72 14.52 5.63
CA LYS A 207 7.61 14.89 4.53
C LYS A 207 8.70 13.84 4.38
N ILE A 208 8.88 13.36 3.17
CA ILE A 208 9.84 12.30 2.82
C ILE A 208 11.10 12.97 2.25
N VAL A 209 12.28 12.58 2.73
CA VAL A 209 13.56 13.10 2.24
C VAL A 209 14.44 11.93 1.83
N THR A 210 14.78 11.90 0.55
CA THR A 210 15.78 10.99 -0.03
C THR A 210 16.94 11.81 -0.61
N ASP A 211 18.02 11.12 -0.98
CA ASP A 211 19.14 11.67 -1.76
C ASP A 211 18.68 12.38 -3.05
N LYS A 212 17.58 11.92 -3.65
CA LYS A 212 17.01 12.43 -4.90
C LYS A 212 15.96 13.52 -4.70
N THR A 213 15.53 13.78 -3.47
CA THR A 213 14.42 14.71 -3.22
C THR A 213 14.85 16.17 -3.33
N ARG A 214 14.19 16.94 -4.19
CA ARG A 214 14.41 18.39 -4.33
C ARG A 214 13.44 19.20 -3.47
N TRP A 215 13.64 19.23 -2.16
CA TRP A 215 12.94 20.19 -1.30
C TRP A 215 13.51 21.60 -1.48
N ARG A 216 12.66 22.59 -1.74
CA ARG A 216 13.06 23.99 -1.50
C ARG A 216 13.30 24.16 0.02
N GLY A 217 14.41 24.73 0.45
CA GLY A 217 14.83 24.76 1.87
C GLY A 217 13.76 25.27 2.85
N HIS A 218 12.91 26.21 2.41
CA HIS A 218 11.80 26.75 3.19
C HIS A 218 10.60 25.79 3.26
N ALA A 219 10.35 24.98 2.22
CA ALA A 219 9.20 24.07 2.14
C ALA A 219 9.33 22.89 3.12
N LEU A 220 10.55 22.40 3.37
CA LEU A 220 10.79 21.33 4.36
C LEU A 220 10.42 21.79 5.79
N ARG A 221 10.69 23.06 6.12
CA ARG A 221 10.52 23.64 7.46
C ARG A 221 9.17 24.30 7.72
N LYS A 222 8.34 24.49 6.69
CA LYS A 222 6.94 24.96 6.86
C LYS A 222 6.09 23.85 7.45
N PHE A 223 6.11 23.73 8.76
CA PHE A 223 5.05 23.07 9.54
C PHE A 223 4.32 24.18 10.32
N ASP A 224 3.10 23.91 10.78
CA ASP A 224 2.41 24.87 11.65
C ASP A 224 3.27 25.20 12.87
N ARG A 225 3.24 26.45 13.34
CA ARG A 225 4.09 26.93 14.46
C ARG A 225 3.96 26.08 15.73
N ASN A 226 2.82 25.42 15.92
CA ASN A 226 2.52 24.58 17.08
C ASN A 226 2.75 23.08 16.83
N ALA A 227 3.36 22.70 15.69
CA ALA A 227 3.54 21.31 15.35
C ALA A 227 4.69 20.67 16.14
N GLY A 228 4.41 19.58 16.85
CA GLY A 228 5.45 18.71 17.39
C GLY A 228 6.11 17.93 16.26
N ILE A 229 7.39 18.21 15.97
CA ILE A 229 8.15 17.58 14.87
C ILE A 229 8.98 16.41 15.39
N ALA A 230 8.77 15.22 14.82
CA ALA A 230 9.66 14.08 14.97
C ALA A 230 10.47 13.87 13.68
N VAL A 231 11.76 13.57 13.83
CA VAL A 231 12.64 13.22 12.69
C VAL A 231 13.04 11.76 12.80
N ILE A 232 12.68 10.98 11.79
CA ILE A 232 13.00 9.55 11.70
C ILE A 232 14.05 9.39 10.61
N LYS A 233 15.21 8.84 10.96
CA LYS A 233 16.33 8.61 10.03
C LYS A 233 16.46 7.12 9.71
N PRO A 234 17.00 6.74 8.55
CA PRO A 234 17.41 5.36 8.32
C PRO A 234 18.50 4.97 9.33
N HIS A 235 18.43 3.75 9.85
CA HIS A 235 19.54 3.19 10.62
C HIS A 235 20.73 2.98 9.68
N LYS A 236 21.92 3.38 10.13
CA LYS A 236 23.19 3.11 9.44
C LYS A 236 23.53 1.63 9.51
#